data_AF-A0A0Q7FC29-F1
#
_entry.id   AF-A0A0Q7FC29-F1
#
_cell.length_a   1.000
_cell.length_b   1.000
_cell.length_c   1.000
_cell.angle_alpha   90.00
_cell.angle_beta   90.00
_cell.angle_gamma   90.00
#
_symmetry.space_group_name_H-M   'P 1'
#
loop_
_entity.id
_entity.type
_entity.pdbx_description
1 polymer ?
#
loop_
_entity_poly.entity_id
_entity_poly.type
_entity_poly.pdbx_seq_one_letter_code
_entity_poly.pdbx_strand_id
1 'polypeptide(L)'
;MIKNWKKTNENGISIPIDILSPHLSYFDKIEKSLKEEFLKGKKFGIAWEYNGLEISIFDKEASVEGFPTANLEYVIAIFRNSKLYPSPNNAVIFNLDGSLNKILQIPKFKSAIILEEIEKNNQKNPPLDDKHLSFYKYTRDTNDLGIELDILEINYALEYSESQILDPRSLELTNLFKSRFDRDYY
;
A
#
# COMPACT_ATOMS: atom_id res chain seq x y z
N MET A 1 -20.07 -5.47 4.29
CA MET A 1 -19.17 -6.13 3.30
C MET A 1 -18.84 -5.12 2.21
N ILE A 2 -17.57 -5.01 1.83
CA ILE A 2 -17.13 -4.14 0.74
C ILE A 2 -17.75 -4.60 -0.58
N LYS A 3 -18.23 -3.67 -1.39
CA LYS A 3 -18.74 -3.92 -2.76
C LYS A 3 -18.15 -2.91 -3.73
N ASN A 4 -18.25 -3.22 -5.03
CA ASN A 4 -18.00 -2.27 -6.11
C ASN A 4 -16.68 -1.50 -5.97
N TRP A 5 -15.59 -2.20 -5.63
CA TRP A 5 -14.28 -1.57 -5.52
C TRP A 5 -13.83 -1.02 -6.86
N LYS A 6 -13.35 0.23 -6.86
CA LYS A 6 -12.91 0.96 -8.06
C LYS A 6 -11.58 1.66 -7.80
N LYS A 7 -10.78 1.77 -8.84
CA LYS A 7 -9.72 2.79 -8.94
C LYS A 7 -10.23 3.90 -9.83
N THR A 8 -10.05 5.15 -9.40
CA THR A 8 -10.54 6.33 -10.10
C THR A 8 -9.37 7.25 -10.39
N ASN A 9 -9.31 7.86 -11.58
CA ASN A 9 -8.31 8.88 -11.90
C ASN A 9 -8.85 10.30 -11.73
N GLU A 10 -8.01 11.32 -11.86
CA GLU A 10 -8.41 12.72 -11.70
C GLU A 10 -9.40 13.22 -12.77
N ASN A 11 -9.54 12.50 -13.88
CA ASN A 11 -10.49 12.82 -14.94
C ASN A 11 -11.89 12.23 -14.67
N GLY A 12 -12.09 11.58 -13.52
CA GLY A 12 -13.35 10.92 -13.15
C GLY A 12 -13.56 9.55 -13.78
N ILE A 13 -12.57 9.02 -14.52
CA ILE A 13 -12.64 7.69 -15.11
C ILE A 13 -12.39 6.66 -14.01
N SER A 14 -13.30 5.69 -13.89
CA SER A 14 -13.23 4.64 -12.88
C SER A 14 -13.17 3.26 -13.52
N ILE A 15 -12.32 2.40 -12.99
CA ILE A 15 -12.20 1.00 -13.40
C ILE A 15 -12.49 0.09 -12.21
N PRO A 16 -13.28 -0.99 -12.38
CA PRO A 16 -13.55 -1.94 -11.32
C PRO A 16 -12.29 -2.76 -11.00
N ILE A 17 -12.11 -3.12 -9.73
CA ILE A 17 -11.08 -4.08 -9.31
C ILE A 17 -11.75 -5.24 -8.57
N ASP A 18 -11.38 -6.45 -8.97
CA ASP A 18 -11.79 -7.68 -8.31
C ASP A 18 -10.94 -7.91 -7.05
N ILE A 19 -11.47 -7.51 -5.90
CA ILE A 19 -10.79 -7.67 -4.61
C ILE A 19 -10.72 -9.13 -4.16
N LEU A 20 -11.43 -10.06 -4.79
CA LEU A 20 -11.37 -11.48 -4.45
C LEU A 20 -10.30 -12.23 -5.28
N SER A 21 -9.79 -11.58 -6.34
CA SER A 21 -8.74 -12.12 -7.19
C SER A 21 -7.56 -11.15 -7.30
N PRO A 22 -6.86 -10.84 -6.18
CA PRO A 22 -5.87 -9.77 -6.12
C PRO A 22 -4.61 -9.99 -6.98
N HIS A 23 -4.38 -11.22 -7.43
CA HIS A 23 -3.27 -11.60 -8.31
C HIS A 23 -3.53 -11.29 -9.79
N LEU A 24 -4.79 -11.04 -10.18
CA LEU A 24 -5.13 -10.71 -11.56
C LEU A 24 -4.87 -9.23 -11.85
N SER A 25 -4.45 -8.94 -13.08
CA SER A 25 -4.31 -7.55 -13.50
C SER A 25 -5.72 -6.94 -13.62
N TYR A 26 -5.93 -5.80 -12.96
CA TYR A 26 -7.20 -5.08 -13.02
C TYR A 26 -7.55 -4.58 -14.43
N PHE A 27 -6.60 -4.65 -15.37
CA PHE A 27 -6.84 -4.34 -16.77
C PHE A 27 -7.35 -5.51 -17.59
N ASP A 28 -7.34 -6.74 -17.06
CA ASP A 28 -7.65 -7.95 -17.84
C ASP A 28 -9.15 -8.06 -18.16
N LYS A 29 -10.00 -7.44 -17.33
CA LYS A 29 -11.46 -7.49 -17.43
C LYS A 29 -12.11 -6.18 -17.92
N ILE A 30 -11.31 -5.21 -18.40
CA ILE A 30 -11.85 -3.92 -18.86
C ILE A 30 -11.64 -3.69 -20.36
N GLU A 31 -12.54 -2.93 -20.97
CA GLU A 31 -12.44 -2.56 -22.38
C GLU A 31 -11.16 -1.75 -22.64
N LYS A 32 -10.53 -2.00 -23.79
CA LYS A 32 -9.28 -1.35 -24.18
C LYS A 32 -9.38 0.18 -24.21
N SER A 33 -10.50 0.71 -24.72
CA SER A 33 -10.80 2.15 -24.75
C SER A 33 -10.82 2.75 -23.33
N LEU A 34 -11.53 2.11 -22.40
CA LEU A 34 -11.61 2.55 -21.01
C LEU A 34 -10.23 2.51 -20.33
N LYS A 35 -9.42 1.48 -20.60
CA LYS A 35 -8.03 1.39 -20.13
C LYS A 35 -7.20 2.57 -20.61
N GLU A 36 -7.24 2.86 -21.91
CA GLU A 36 -6.48 3.94 -22.52
C GLU A 36 -6.88 5.31 -21.95
N GLU A 37 -8.17 5.55 -21.73
CA GLU A 37 -8.66 6.77 -21.09
C GLU A 37 -8.25 6.86 -19.62
N PHE A 38 -8.35 5.75 -18.88
CA PHE A 38 -7.93 5.70 -17.48
C PHE A 38 -6.44 6.04 -17.32
N LEU A 39 -5.59 5.50 -18.20
CA LEU A 39 -4.14 5.70 -18.18
C LEU A 39 -3.69 7.12 -18.61
N LYS A 40 -4.58 7.95 -19.16
CA LYS A 40 -4.28 9.39 -19.38
C LYS A 40 -4.22 10.18 -18.07
N GLY A 41 -4.81 9.65 -17.00
CA GLY A 41 -4.70 10.22 -15.66
C GLY A 41 -3.30 10.06 -15.09
N LYS A 42 -2.88 11.04 -14.30
CA LYS A 42 -1.62 11.09 -13.56
C LYS A 42 -1.82 10.94 -12.05
N LYS A 43 -3.06 11.13 -11.57
CA LYS A 43 -3.42 11.04 -10.16
C LYS A 43 -4.55 10.04 -10.00
N PHE A 44 -4.44 9.21 -8.98
CA PHE A 44 -5.38 8.13 -8.75
C PHE A 44 -5.96 8.20 -7.34
N GLY A 45 -7.13 7.63 -7.17
CA GLY A 45 -7.73 7.35 -5.89
C GLY A 45 -8.46 6.01 -5.92
N ILE A 46 -9.06 5.69 -4.79
CA ILE A 46 -9.79 4.45 -4.57
C ILE A 46 -11.20 4.78 -4.09
N ALA A 47 -12.15 3.95 -4.49
CA ALA A 47 -13.53 4.05 -4.03
C ALA A 47 -14.13 2.66 -3.84
N TRP A 48 -15.08 2.54 -2.92
CA TRP A 48 -15.83 1.32 -2.69
C TRP A 48 -17.20 1.64 -2.11
N GLU A 49 -18.09 0.67 -2.14
CA GLU A 49 -19.39 0.78 -1.49
C GLU A 49 -19.37 0.03 -0.16
N TYR A 50 -19.87 0.68 0.89
CA TYR A 50 -20.06 0.12 2.22
C TYR A 50 -21.39 0.61 2.80
N ASN A 51 -22.23 -0.32 3.26
CA ASN A 51 -23.57 -0.03 3.79
C ASN A 51 -24.46 0.85 2.90
N GLY A 52 -24.36 0.67 1.57
CA GLY A 52 -25.14 1.43 0.59
C GLY A 52 -24.63 2.84 0.31
N LEU A 53 -23.48 3.23 0.90
CA LEU A 53 -22.82 4.50 0.64
C LEU A 53 -21.54 4.27 -0.16
N GLU A 54 -21.30 5.13 -1.15
CA GLU A 54 -20.01 5.18 -1.83
C GLU A 54 -19.02 5.96 -0.96
N ILE A 55 -17.92 5.29 -0.64
CA ILE A 55 -16.78 5.84 0.08
C ILE A 55 -15.67 6.07 -0.93
N SER A 56 -15.02 7.23 -0.88
CA SER A 56 -13.92 7.57 -1.78
C SER A 56 -12.77 8.22 -1.02
N ILE A 57 -11.56 7.79 -1.35
CA ILE A 57 -10.31 8.39 -0.86
C ILE A 57 -9.55 8.89 -2.08
N PHE A 58 -9.48 10.22 -2.20
CA PHE A 58 -8.82 10.92 -3.28
C PHE A 58 -8.10 12.14 -2.74
N ASP A 59 -6.88 12.38 -3.23
CA ASP A 59 -6.10 13.57 -2.91
C ASP A 59 -5.85 14.34 -4.20
N LYS A 60 -6.22 15.63 -4.21
CA LYS A 60 -6.08 16.48 -5.40
C LYS A 60 -4.63 16.70 -5.79
N GLU A 61 -3.69 16.61 -4.87
CA GLU A 61 -2.26 16.86 -5.08
C GLU A 61 -1.45 15.57 -5.21
N ALA A 62 -2.01 14.41 -4.86
CA ALA A 62 -1.30 13.14 -4.77
C ALA A 62 -1.96 12.02 -5.57
N SER A 63 -1.25 10.89 -5.67
CA SER A 63 -1.88 9.62 -6.04
C SER A 63 -2.09 8.78 -4.79
N VAL A 64 -3.27 8.20 -4.66
CA VAL A 64 -3.62 7.24 -3.61
C VAL A 64 -3.73 5.87 -4.25
N GLU A 65 -2.94 4.94 -3.74
CA GLU A 65 -3.08 3.53 -4.04
C GLU A 65 -3.53 2.82 -2.78
N GLY A 66 -4.52 1.95 -2.87
CA GLY A 66 -4.96 1.24 -1.70
C GLY A 66 -5.83 0.06 -2.04
N PHE A 67 -6.07 -0.76 -1.04
CA PHE A 67 -6.72 -2.04 -1.19
C PHE A 67 -7.16 -2.55 0.20
N PRO A 68 -8.21 -3.37 0.32
CA PRO A 68 -8.62 -3.90 1.61
C PRO A 68 -7.60 -4.89 2.17
N THR A 69 -7.56 -4.95 3.50
CA THR A 69 -6.90 -6.02 4.28
C THR A 69 -7.49 -7.38 3.95
N ALA A 70 -6.72 -8.46 4.15
CA ALA A 70 -7.12 -9.83 3.85
C ALA A 70 -8.41 -10.24 4.58
N ASN A 71 -8.58 -9.81 5.83
CA ASN A 71 -9.80 -10.03 6.61
C ASN A 71 -10.99 -9.13 6.20
N LEU A 72 -10.78 -8.20 5.26
CA LEU A 72 -11.75 -7.23 4.76
C LEU A 72 -12.32 -6.29 5.84
N GLU A 73 -11.61 -6.08 6.94
CA GLU A 73 -12.06 -5.21 8.05
C GLU A 73 -11.59 -3.75 7.90
N TYR A 74 -10.48 -3.55 7.18
CA TYR A 74 -9.87 -2.24 6.97
C TYR A 74 -9.43 -2.02 5.52
N VAL A 75 -9.23 -0.76 5.17
CA VAL A 75 -8.62 -0.34 3.90
C VAL A 75 -7.26 0.30 4.17
N ILE A 76 -6.22 -0.18 3.50
CA ILE A 76 -4.89 0.42 3.53
C ILE A 76 -4.74 1.30 2.30
N ALA A 77 -4.31 2.55 2.50
CA ALA A 77 -4.06 3.51 1.44
C ALA A 77 -2.67 4.13 1.60
N ILE A 78 -1.88 4.11 0.54
CA ILE A 78 -0.56 4.72 0.42
C ILE A 78 -0.68 5.96 -0.44
N PHE A 79 -0.32 7.11 0.13
CA PHE A 79 -0.36 8.40 -0.51
C PHE A 79 1.02 8.72 -1.11
N ARG A 80 1.06 8.99 -2.41
CA ARG A 80 2.29 9.38 -3.13
C ARG A 80 2.26 10.87 -3.44
N ASN A 81 3.21 11.61 -2.87
CA ASN A 81 3.33 13.08 -2.98
C ASN A 81 2.18 13.87 -2.30
N SER A 82 1.58 13.32 -1.24
CA SER A 82 0.57 14.04 -0.45
C SER A 82 1.19 15.03 0.52
N LYS A 83 0.54 16.19 0.66
CA LYS A 83 0.83 17.14 1.74
C LYS A 83 0.14 16.77 3.04
N LEU A 84 -0.98 16.04 2.96
CA LEU A 84 -1.75 15.62 4.12
C LEU A 84 -1.10 14.42 4.82
N TYR A 85 -0.61 13.47 4.02
CA TYR A 85 0.11 12.29 4.49
C TYR A 85 1.47 12.18 3.78
N PRO A 86 2.43 13.04 4.14
CA PRO A 86 3.75 13.05 3.51
C PRO A 86 4.58 11.83 3.92
N SER A 87 5.59 11.52 3.11
CA SER A 87 6.65 10.59 3.51
C SER A 87 7.34 11.08 4.78
N PRO A 88 7.75 10.17 5.69
CA PRO A 88 7.75 8.72 5.50
C PRO A 88 6.45 8.00 5.94
N ASN A 89 5.57 8.67 6.68
CA ASN A 89 4.35 8.10 7.25
C ASN A 89 3.14 8.26 6.31
N ASN A 90 3.33 7.86 5.05
CA ASN A 90 2.37 8.07 3.97
C ASN A 90 1.37 6.91 3.78
N ALA A 91 1.40 5.88 4.63
CA ALA A 91 0.41 4.81 4.65
C ALA A 91 -0.61 5.03 5.77
N VAL A 92 -1.88 4.92 5.42
CA VAL A 92 -3.02 5.22 6.28
C VAL A 92 -3.99 4.04 6.23
N ILE A 93 -4.49 3.67 7.40
CA ILE A 93 -5.54 2.68 7.56
C ILE A 93 -6.85 3.41 7.80
N PHE A 94 -7.85 3.08 7.00
CA PHE A 94 -9.21 3.55 7.10
C PHE A 94 -10.13 2.43 7.55
N ASN A 95 -11.16 2.78 8.32
CA ASN A 95 -12.32 1.93 8.52
C ASN A 95 -13.10 1.79 7.19
N LEU A 96 -13.98 0.80 7.10
CA LEU A 96 -14.78 0.56 5.89
C LEU A 96 -15.75 1.70 5.54
N ASP A 97 -16.08 2.56 6.49
CA ASP A 97 -16.88 3.77 6.27
C ASP A 97 -16.05 4.97 5.79
N GLY A 98 -14.73 4.78 5.60
CA GLY A 98 -13.80 5.81 5.15
C GLY A 98 -13.26 6.71 6.26
N SER A 99 -13.68 6.52 7.51
CA SER A 99 -13.09 7.25 8.63
C SER A 99 -11.65 6.82 8.90
N LEU A 100 -10.81 7.78 9.29
CA LEU A 100 -9.41 7.53 9.63
C LEU A 100 -9.33 6.60 10.85
N ASN A 101 -8.65 5.46 10.72
CA ASN A 101 -8.36 4.56 11.82
C ASN A 101 -6.96 4.83 12.38
N LYS A 102 -5.94 4.80 11.52
CA LYS A 102 -4.53 4.89 11.95
C LYS A 102 -3.63 5.43 10.84
N ILE A 103 -2.64 6.23 11.20
CA ILE A 103 -1.51 6.57 10.32
C ILE A 103 -0.34 5.68 10.70
N LEU A 104 0.11 4.83 9.78
CA LEU A 104 1.20 3.90 10.05
C LEU A 104 2.51 4.67 10.23
N GLN A 105 3.24 4.30 11.28
CA GLN A 105 4.60 4.76 11.50
C GLN A 105 5.57 3.78 10.85
N ILE A 106 6.68 4.28 10.32
CA ILE A 106 7.74 3.39 9.84
C ILE A 106 8.27 2.55 11.00
N PRO A 107 8.22 1.20 10.92
CA PRO A 107 8.81 0.32 11.91
C PRO A 107 10.33 0.32 11.78
N LYS A 108 11.01 -0.31 12.74
CA LYS A 108 12.43 -0.63 12.58
C LYS A 108 12.62 -1.58 11.41
N PHE A 109 13.63 -1.31 10.60
CA PHE A 109 14.13 -2.24 9.59
C PHE A 109 14.65 -3.52 10.24
N LYS A 110 14.50 -4.64 9.52
CA LYS A 110 14.88 -5.98 9.98
C LYS A 110 15.81 -6.71 9.00
N SER A 111 15.85 -6.29 7.74
CA SER A 111 16.76 -6.80 6.71
C SER A 111 18.21 -6.54 7.10
N ALA A 112 19.04 -7.59 7.09
CA ALA A 112 20.45 -7.49 7.43
C ALA A 112 21.19 -6.47 6.55
N ILE A 113 20.93 -6.48 5.23
CA ILE A 113 21.56 -5.57 4.27
C ILE A 113 21.19 -4.11 4.57
N ILE A 114 19.94 -3.84 4.92
CA ILE A 114 19.51 -2.48 5.28
C ILE A 114 20.13 -2.04 6.60
N LEU A 115 20.21 -2.95 7.58
CA LEU A 115 20.83 -2.67 8.88
C LEU A 115 22.32 -2.36 8.74
N GLU A 116 23.05 -3.09 7.90
CA GLU A 116 24.46 -2.83 7.57
C GLU A 116 24.63 -1.44 6.94
N GLU A 117 23.77 -1.05 6.00
CA GLU A 117 23.85 0.25 5.35
C GLU A 117 23.48 1.41 6.30
N ILE A 118 22.49 1.21 7.19
CA ILE A 118 22.17 2.17 8.27
C ILE A 118 23.39 2.36 9.19
N GLU A 119 24.05 1.27 9.59
CA GLU A 119 25.24 1.32 10.45
C GLU A 119 26.41 2.02 9.75
N LYS A 120 26.71 1.64 8.52
CA LYS A 120 27.76 2.24 7.68
C LYS A 120 27.57 3.74 7.49
N ASN A 121 26.32 4.20 7.39
CA ASN A 121 25.97 5.61 7.27
C ASN A 121 25.76 6.31 8.63
N ASN A 122 25.97 5.61 9.76
CA ASN A 122 25.76 6.11 11.12
C ASN A 122 24.36 6.72 11.35
N GLN A 123 23.33 6.07 10.82
CA GLN A 123 21.94 6.48 10.92
C GLN A 123 21.20 5.75 12.06
N LYS A 124 20.05 6.29 12.47
CA LYS A 124 19.13 5.60 13.40
C LYS A 124 18.32 4.54 12.65
N ASN A 125 17.75 3.58 13.38
CA ASN A 125 16.77 2.63 12.84
C ASN A 125 15.38 2.86 13.49
N PRO A 126 14.36 3.30 12.71
CA PRO A 126 14.44 3.69 11.30
C PRO A 126 15.12 5.06 11.08
N PRO A 127 15.70 5.30 9.89
CA PRO A 127 16.35 6.56 9.54
C PRO A 127 15.31 7.61 9.13
N LEU A 128 14.54 8.13 10.09
CA LEU A 128 13.40 9.03 9.83
C LEU A 128 13.76 10.35 9.13
N ASP A 129 15.03 10.75 9.13
CA ASP A 129 15.54 11.93 8.44
C ASP A 129 15.84 11.67 6.94
N ASP A 130 15.72 10.43 6.47
CA ASP A 130 15.93 10.05 5.07
C ASP A 130 14.72 10.44 4.21
N LYS A 131 14.97 11.31 3.20
CA LYS A 131 13.92 11.84 2.30
C LYS A 131 13.30 10.81 1.35
N HIS A 132 13.91 9.64 1.21
CA HIS A 132 13.46 8.55 0.36
C HIS A 132 12.73 7.45 1.17
N LEU A 133 12.75 7.55 2.50
CA LEU A 133 12.00 6.65 3.38
C LEU A 133 10.50 6.84 3.16
N SER A 134 9.80 5.75 2.83
CA SER A 134 8.35 5.78 2.64
C SER A 134 7.76 4.38 2.57
N PHE A 135 6.48 4.26 2.87
CA PHE A 135 5.70 3.12 2.40
C PHE A 135 5.52 3.21 0.89
N TYR A 136 5.88 2.14 0.20
CA TYR A 136 5.92 2.08 -1.25
C TYR A 136 4.75 1.28 -1.83
N LYS A 137 4.43 0.14 -1.23
CA LYS A 137 3.44 -0.78 -1.80
C LYS A 137 2.73 -1.54 -0.69
N TYR A 138 1.45 -1.81 -0.91
CA TYR A 138 0.68 -2.76 -0.15
C TYR A 138 0.28 -3.92 -1.07
N THR A 139 0.44 -5.16 -0.58
CA THR A 139 0.06 -6.38 -1.29
C THR A 139 -0.54 -7.38 -0.31
N ARG A 140 -1.34 -8.29 -0.85
CA ARG A 140 -1.71 -9.52 -0.16
C ARG A 140 -0.93 -10.68 -0.77
N ASP A 141 -0.46 -11.59 0.08
CA ASP A 141 0.22 -12.80 -0.34
C ASP A 141 -0.30 -13.98 0.49
N THR A 142 -0.18 -15.20 -0.01
CA THR A 142 -0.62 -16.41 0.71
C THR A 142 0.59 -17.21 1.13
N ASN A 143 0.71 -17.52 2.42
CA ASN A 143 1.80 -18.37 2.90
C ASN A 143 1.55 -19.86 2.60
N ASP A 144 2.53 -20.71 2.91
CA ASP A 144 2.47 -22.16 2.68
C ASP A 144 1.32 -22.87 3.41
N LEU A 145 0.74 -22.23 4.43
CA LEU A 145 -0.41 -22.73 5.19
C LEU A 145 -1.76 -22.30 4.58
N GLY A 146 -1.75 -21.57 3.46
CA GLY A 146 -2.95 -21.03 2.84
C GLY A 146 -3.52 -19.81 3.56
N ILE A 147 -2.76 -19.17 4.45
CA ILE A 147 -3.18 -17.97 5.18
C ILE A 147 -2.77 -16.74 4.35
N GLU A 148 -3.76 -15.89 4.06
CA GLU A 148 -3.53 -14.61 3.40
C GLU A 148 -2.91 -13.60 4.40
N LEU A 149 -1.82 -12.97 3.98
CA LEU A 149 -1.00 -12.03 4.75
C LEU A 149 -1.09 -10.65 4.12
N ASP A 150 -1.26 -9.64 4.96
CA ASP A 150 -1.18 -8.23 4.59
C ASP A 150 0.28 -7.76 4.66
N ILE A 151 0.83 -7.29 3.54
CA ILE A 151 2.25 -6.96 3.42
C ILE A 151 2.44 -5.52 2.96
N LEU A 152 3.24 -4.77 3.70
CA LEU A 152 3.67 -3.42 3.32
C LEU A 152 5.16 -3.39 3.01
N GLU A 153 5.49 -2.87 1.84
CA GLU A 153 6.86 -2.60 1.40
C GLU A 153 7.28 -1.19 1.81
N ILE A 154 8.47 -1.08 2.40
CA ILE A 154 9.10 0.14 2.87
C ILE A 154 10.37 0.37 2.06
N ASN A 155 10.46 1.52 1.39
CA ASN A 155 11.67 1.92 0.67
C ASN A 155 12.66 2.63 1.60
N TYR A 156 13.95 2.43 1.34
CA TYR A 156 15.08 3.12 1.97
C TYR A 156 16.15 3.46 0.92
N ALA A 157 16.63 4.71 0.94
CA ALA A 157 17.73 5.20 0.10
C ALA A 157 17.60 4.90 -1.43
N LEU A 158 16.37 4.87 -1.97
CA LEU A 158 16.00 4.55 -3.38
C LEU A 158 16.33 3.13 -3.86
N GLU A 159 17.38 2.53 -3.32
CA GLU A 159 17.92 1.25 -3.78
C GLU A 159 17.34 0.09 -2.97
N TYR A 160 17.14 0.30 -1.66
CA TYR A 160 16.74 -0.74 -0.72
C TYR A 160 15.25 -0.71 -0.46
N SER A 161 14.67 -1.89 -0.27
CA SER A 161 13.35 -2.04 0.31
C SER A 161 13.25 -3.32 1.12
N GLU A 162 12.39 -3.31 2.12
CA GLU A 162 11.93 -4.51 2.78
C GLU A 162 10.41 -4.52 2.88
N SER A 163 9.84 -5.71 2.90
CA SER A 163 8.44 -5.96 3.12
C SER A 163 8.25 -6.50 4.53
N GLN A 164 7.32 -5.92 5.28
CA GLN A 164 6.91 -6.42 6.59
C GLN A 164 5.43 -6.84 6.59
N ILE A 165 5.10 -7.81 7.44
CA ILE A 165 3.74 -8.30 7.64
C ILE A 165 3.00 -7.35 8.59
N LEU A 166 1.82 -6.88 8.17
CA LEU A 166 0.89 -6.17 9.03
C LEU A 166 0.11 -7.17 9.87
N ASP A 167 0.20 -7.03 11.19
CA ASP A 167 -0.63 -7.84 12.10
C ASP A 167 -2.08 -7.29 12.09
N PRO A 168 -3.08 -8.13 11.78
CA PRO A 168 -4.45 -7.67 11.54
C PRO A 168 -5.16 -7.18 12.82
N ARG A 169 -4.62 -7.46 14.01
CA ARG A 169 -5.23 -7.07 15.29
C ARG A 169 -4.66 -5.76 15.83
N SER A 170 -3.34 -5.65 15.84
CA SER A 170 -2.60 -4.48 16.33
C SER A 170 -2.46 -3.39 15.27
N LEU A 171 -2.61 -3.76 14.00
CA LEU A 171 -2.37 -2.89 12.85
C LEU A 171 -0.96 -2.31 12.88
N GLU A 172 0.00 -3.09 13.38
CA GLU A 172 1.42 -2.77 13.40
C GLU A 172 2.18 -3.69 12.46
N LEU A 173 3.27 -3.17 11.90
CA LEU A 173 4.19 -3.97 11.12
C LEU A 173 5.08 -4.79 12.04
N THR A 174 5.09 -6.09 11.79
CA THR A 174 5.71 -7.10 12.63
C THR A 174 6.86 -7.73 11.89
N ASN A 175 6.70 -8.92 11.32
CA ASN A 175 7.82 -9.72 10.86
C ASN A 175 8.34 -9.27 9.49
N LEU A 176 9.64 -9.45 9.27
CA LEU A 176 10.23 -9.36 7.93
C LEU A 176 9.60 -10.44 7.06
N PHE A 177 9.08 -10.05 5.91
CA PHE A 177 8.59 -10.97 4.89
C PHE A 177 9.68 -11.27 3.84
N LYS A 178 10.25 -10.21 3.26
CA LYS A 178 11.37 -10.28 2.31
C LYS A 178 12.06 -8.93 2.16
N SER A 179 13.29 -8.92 1.68
CA SER A 179 13.99 -7.72 1.20
C SER A 179 14.30 -7.85 -0.29
N ARG A 180 14.33 -6.71 -1.00
CA ARG A 180 14.67 -6.67 -2.44
C ARG A 180 16.03 -7.27 -2.76
N PHE A 181 16.92 -7.34 -1.78
CA PHE A 181 18.27 -7.87 -1.93
C PHE A 181 18.53 -9.15 -1.13
N ASP A 182 17.50 -9.83 -0.62
CA ASP A 182 17.70 -11.18 -0.09
C ASP A 182 18.11 -12.07 -1.28
N ARG A 183 19.41 -12.31 -1.39
CA ARG A 183 20.06 -13.03 -2.51
C ARG A 183 19.83 -14.55 -2.46
N ASP A 184 19.04 -15.04 -1.50
CA ASP A 184 18.92 -16.46 -1.19
C ASP A 184 17.59 -17.08 -1.67
N TYR A 185 17.18 -16.77 -2.90
CA TYR A 185 16.17 -17.56 -3.61
C TYR A 185 16.81 -18.28 -4.81
N TYR A 186 17.52 -19.38 -4.53
CA TYR A 186 17.78 -20.49 -5.45
C TYR A 186 17.76 -21.81 -4.69
#